data_AF-A0A832XWM4-F1
#
_entry.id   AF-A0A832XWM4-F1
#
_cell.length_a   1.000
_cell.length_b   1.000
_cell.length_c   1.000
_cell.angle_alpha   90.00
_cell.angle_beta   90.00
_cell.angle_gamma   90.00
#
_symmetry.space_group_name_H-M   'P 1'
#
loop_
_entity.id
_entity.type
_entity.pdbx_description
1 polymer ?
#
loop_
_entity_poly.entity_id
_entity_poly.type
_entity_poly.pdbx_seq_one_letter_code
_entity_poly.pdbx_strand_id
1 'polypeptide(L)'
;MGNRIVQIGYPSARIGIIMAAGDFFEFSIAHDRKYTLEHLWLQVLDDKAETVKIGISEFLRAEYGDIVRVVLTRPEDDSEFKLESDAEDGDDDFPGIMGSGDELGVEDLLITVLANYEGDMETILINSPVPCKILELNGEVEDNPDLVNDDAYGDGWCMIVKPHDFDEDQFLDEKEYIEMLNELP
;
A
#
# COMPACT_ATOMS: atom_id res chain seq x y z
N MET A 1 13.91 22.48 -2.21
CA MET A 1 13.15 23.56 -2.90
C MET A 1 11.84 22.85 -3.08
N GLY A 2 10.89 23.07 -2.17
CA GLY A 2 9.81 22.11 -1.87
C GLY A 2 9.04 21.65 -3.09
N ASN A 3 8.51 20.44 -3.01
CA ASN A 3 7.57 19.93 -3.98
C ASN A 3 6.40 20.92 -4.11
N ARG A 4 5.96 21.22 -5.34
CA ARG A 4 4.82 22.14 -5.58
C ARG A 4 3.71 21.40 -6.30
N ILE A 5 2.61 21.18 -5.61
CA ILE A 5 1.41 20.64 -6.21
C ILE A 5 0.71 21.73 -7.03
N VAL A 6 0.39 21.42 -8.29
CA VAL A 6 -0.37 22.26 -9.23
C VAL A 6 -1.60 21.50 -9.70
N GLN A 7 -2.78 22.01 -9.40
CA GLN A 7 -4.03 21.39 -9.85
C GLN A 7 -4.28 21.70 -11.33
N ILE A 8 -4.35 20.67 -12.19
CA ILE A 8 -4.36 20.80 -13.64
C ILE A 8 -5.75 20.40 -14.18
N GLY A 9 -6.79 21.14 -13.78
CA GLY A 9 -8.06 21.23 -14.52
C GLY A 9 -9.27 20.41 -14.00
N TYR A 10 -10.45 20.95 -14.29
CA TYR A 10 -11.78 20.33 -14.17
C TYR A 10 -12.26 19.88 -15.57
N PRO A 11 -13.02 18.78 -15.73
CA PRO A 11 -13.85 18.11 -14.70
C PRO A 11 -13.23 16.86 -14.05
N SER A 12 -11.96 16.54 -14.29
CA SER A 12 -11.34 15.33 -13.78
C SER A 12 -10.04 15.67 -13.06
N ALA A 13 -10.07 15.56 -11.73
CA ALA A 13 -9.04 15.25 -10.71
C ALA A 13 -7.54 15.11 -11.10
N ARG A 14 -7.04 15.84 -12.09
CA ARG A 14 -5.64 15.78 -12.50
C ARG A 14 -4.83 16.75 -11.66
N ILE A 15 -3.84 16.20 -10.98
CA ILE A 15 -2.95 16.88 -10.07
C ILE A 15 -1.54 16.73 -10.62
N GLY A 16 -0.89 17.84 -10.89
CA GLY A 16 0.53 17.86 -11.21
C GLY A 16 1.33 18.04 -9.94
N ILE A 17 2.43 17.32 -9.78
CA ILE A 17 3.47 17.65 -8.81
C ILE A 17 4.72 18.10 -9.55
N ILE A 18 5.28 19.21 -9.11
CA ILE A 18 6.63 19.62 -9.46
C ILE A 18 7.52 19.12 -8.34
N MET A 19 8.31 18.09 -8.62
CA MET A 19 9.26 17.50 -7.69
C MET A 19 10.40 18.48 -7.38
N ALA A 20 11.10 18.29 -6.27
CA ALA A 20 12.28 19.10 -5.90
C ALA A 20 13.40 19.07 -6.96
N ALA A 21 13.44 18.03 -7.80
CA ALA A 21 14.35 17.90 -8.95
C ALA A 21 14.02 18.87 -10.11
N GLY A 22 12.82 19.48 -10.11
CA GLY A 22 12.32 20.35 -11.18
C GLY A 22 11.51 19.62 -12.24
N ASP A 23 11.40 18.29 -12.12
CA ASP A 23 10.56 17.45 -12.98
C ASP A 23 9.08 17.62 -12.64
N PHE A 24 8.28 17.79 -13.69
CA PHE A 24 6.83 17.91 -13.61
C PHE A 24 6.21 16.56 -13.93
N PHE A 25 5.46 16.01 -12.98
CA PHE A 25 4.69 14.79 -13.15
C PHE A 25 3.20 15.10 -13.03
N GLU A 26 2.41 14.64 -13.99
CA GLU A 26 0.94 14.66 -13.92
C GLU A 26 0.46 13.30 -13.42
N PHE A 27 -0.34 13.31 -12.36
CA PHE A 27 -1.00 12.14 -11.83
C PHE A 27 -2.44 12.47 -11.45
N SER A 28 -3.26 11.45 -11.25
CA SER A 28 -4.64 11.60 -10.79
C SER A 28 -4.72 11.13 -9.34
N ILE A 29 -5.52 11.80 -8.51
CA ILE A 29 -5.83 11.32 -7.16
C ILE A 29 -7.34 11.08 -7.11
N ALA A 30 -7.74 9.87 -6.72
CA ALA A 30 -9.14 9.55 -6.53
C ALA A 30 -9.68 10.22 -5.25
N HIS A 31 -10.79 10.95 -5.39
CA HIS A 31 -11.41 11.75 -4.33
C HIS A 31 -12.34 10.96 -3.37
N ASP A 32 -12.61 9.68 -3.67
CA ASP A 32 -13.59 8.83 -2.96
C ASP A 32 -12.91 7.74 -2.10
N ARG A 33 -11.67 8.00 -1.67
CA ARG A 33 -10.79 7.00 -1.04
C ARG A 33 -9.89 7.64 0.00
N LYS A 34 -9.44 6.82 0.95
CA LYS A 34 -8.49 7.20 1.99
C LYS A 34 -7.07 6.91 1.54
N TYR A 35 -6.08 7.62 2.07
CA TYR A 35 -4.67 7.47 1.72
C TYR A 35 -3.81 7.24 2.96
N THR A 36 -2.68 6.55 2.80
CA THR A 36 -1.68 6.39 3.87
C THR A 36 -0.46 7.28 3.62
N LEU A 37 0.38 7.40 4.65
CA LEU A 37 1.71 8.03 4.54
C LEU A 37 2.63 7.28 3.57
N GLU A 38 2.41 5.98 3.38
CA GLU A 38 3.14 5.14 2.41
C GLU A 38 2.53 5.22 1.00
N HIS A 39 1.72 6.26 0.74
CA HIS A 39 1.13 6.52 -0.57
C HIS A 39 0.27 5.37 -1.11
N LEU A 40 -0.35 4.58 -0.22
CA LEU A 40 -1.38 3.63 -0.57
C LEU A 40 -2.74 4.31 -0.55
N TRP A 41 -3.64 3.84 -1.40
CA TRP A 41 -5.05 4.18 -1.30
C TRP A 41 -5.86 3.01 -0.74
N LEU A 42 -6.83 3.33 0.10
CA LEU A 42 -7.76 2.42 0.73
C LEU A 42 -9.17 2.75 0.27
N GLN A 43 -9.82 1.76 -0.33
CA GLN A 43 -11.21 1.86 -0.75
C GLN A 43 -12.05 0.84 0.00
N VAL A 44 -12.97 1.35 0.82
CA VAL A 44 -13.94 0.51 1.51
C VAL A 44 -14.94 -0.07 0.50
N LEU A 45 -15.06 -1.40 0.46
CA LEU A 45 -15.97 -2.12 -0.46
C LEU A 45 -17.37 -2.33 0.12
N ASP A 46 -17.48 -2.39 1.44
CA ASP A 46 -18.72 -2.73 2.15
C ASP A 46 -19.18 -1.57 3.03
N ASP A 47 -20.49 -1.36 3.13
CA ASP A 47 -21.10 -0.30 3.96
C ASP A 47 -20.70 -0.42 5.44
N LYS A 48 -20.25 -1.61 5.88
CA LYS A 48 -19.76 -1.86 7.24
C LYS A 48 -18.25 -1.74 7.42
N ALA A 49 -17.49 -1.36 6.40
CA ALA A 49 -16.02 -1.36 6.43
C ALA A 49 -15.36 -2.70 6.80
N GLU A 50 -16.07 -3.83 6.59
CA GLU A 50 -15.51 -5.16 6.83
C GLU A 50 -14.47 -5.57 5.78
N THR A 51 -14.43 -4.88 4.64
CA THR A 51 -13.53 -5.20 3.52
C THR A 51 -13.02 -3.93 2.88
N VAL A 52 -11.71 -3.84 2.73
CA VAL A 52 -11.01 -2.67 2.19
C VAL A 52 -10.05 -3.13 1.10
N LYS A 53 -10.19 -2.53 -0.08
CA LYS A 53 -9.22 -2.65 -1.18
C LYS A 53 -8.04 -1.73 -0.90
N ILE A 54 -6.85 -2.29 -0.98
CA ILE A 54 -5.59 -1.55 -0.90
C ILE A 54 -4.95 -1.58 -2.28
N GLY A 55 -4.47 -0.42 -2.71
CA GLY A 55 -3.64 -0.30 -3.90
C GLY A 55 -2.59 0.79 -3.74
N ILE A 56 -1.67 0.82 -4.69
CA ILE A 56 -0.60 1.81 -4.74
C ILE A 56 -1.12 3.05 -5.46
N SER A 57 -0.83 4.24 -4.93
CA SER A 57 -1.18 5.48 -5.63
C SER A 57 -0.23 5.75 -6.80
N GLU A 58 -0.74 6.47 -7.80
CA GLU A 58 0.05 6.91 -8.94
C GLU A 58 1.19 7.88 -8.54
N PHE A 59 1.18 8.37 -7.30
CA PHE A 59 2.28 9.17 -6.76
C PHE A 59 3.58 8.36 -6.65
N LEU A 60 3.52 7.07 -6.31
CA LEU A 60 4.73 6.25 -6.13
C LEU A 60 5.59 6.24 -7.39
N ARG A 61 4.97 6.21 -8.58
CA ARG A 61 5.72 6.23 -9.84
C ARG A 61 6.29 7.60 -10.19
N ALA A 62 5.65 8.67 -9.72
CA ALA A 62 6.18 10.01 -9.89
C ALA A 62 7.42 10.23 -9.01
N GLU A 63 7.46 9.61 -7.84
CA GLU A 63 8.57 9.72 -6.89
C GLU A 63 9.70 8.74 -7.18
N TYR A 64 9.38 7.46 -7.37
CA TYR A 64 10.34 6.36 -7.50
C TYR A 64 10.54 5.85 -8.95
N GLY A 65 9.86 6.44 -9.94
CA GLY A 65 9.95 6.05 -11.35
C GLY A 65 8.98 4.93 -11.75
N ASP A 66 9.18 4.36 -12.93
CA ASP A 66 8.23 3.37 -13.48
C ASP A 66 8.26 2.07 -12.68
N ILE A 67 7.07 1.59 -12.29
CA ILE A 67 6.92 0.35 -11.51
C ILE A 67 7.21 -0.83 -12.44
N VAL A 68 8.26 -1.58 -12.14
CA VAL A 68 8.72 -2.73 -12.91
C VAL A 68 8.18 -4.04 -12.35
N ARG A 69 7.90 -4.10 -11.04
CA ARG A 69 7.36 -5.31 -10.41
C ARG A 69 6.61 -4.98 -9.13
N VAL A 70 5.52 -5.69 -8.89
CA VAL A 70 4.81 -5.68 -7.61
C VAL A 70 4.83 -7.10 -7.06
N VAL A 71 5.07 -7.23 -5.75
CA VAL A 71 5.05 -8.49 -5.02
C VAL A 71 4.14 -8.30 -3.82
N LEU A 72 3.12 -9.15 -3.72
CA LEU A 72 2.13 -9.08 -2.66
C LEU A 72 2.50 -10.11 -1.57
N THR A 73 2.55 -9.67 -0.31
CA THR A 73 2.79 -10.59 0.79
C THR A 73 1.64 -11.57 0.91
N ARG A 74 1.96 -12.87 0.96
CA ARG A 74 0.99 -13.94 1.19
C ARG A 74 1.17 -14.41 2.63
N PRO A 75 0.12 -14.41 3.46
CA PRO A 75 0.24 -14.81 4.85
C PRO A 75 0.54 -16.32 5.01
N GLU A 76 0.42 -17.11 3.94
CA GLU A 76 0.88 -18.51 3.91
C GLU A 76 2.42 -18.69 3.98
N ASP A 77 3.22 -17.62 3.96
CA ASP A 77 4.69 -17.72 4.11
C ASP A 77 5.18 -17.70 5.56
N ASP A 78 4.29 -17.84 6.55
CA ASP A 78 4.65 -18.22 7.93
C ASP A 78 4.87 -19.73 8.07
N SER A 79 5.50 -20.35 7.07
CA SER A 79 6.34 -21.52 7.35
C SER A 79 7.64 -21.04 8.00
N GLU A 80 7.52 -20.28 9.09
CA GLU A 80 8.61 -20.06 10.02
C GLU A 80 9.01 -21.46 10.49
N PHE A 81 10.26 -21.78 10.14
CA PHE A 81 11.02 -22.94 10.55
C PHE A 81 10.45 -23.57 11.83
N LYS A 82 9.83 -24.75 11.69
CA LYS A 82 9.58 -25.60 12.85
C LYS A 82 10.98 -25.96 13.38
N LEU A 83 11.49 -25.16 14.32
CA LEU A 83 12.64 -25.52 15.11
C LEU A 83 12.31 -26.91 15.63
N GLU A 84 13.10 -27.87 15.22
CA GLU A 84 13.07 -29.21 15.79
C GLU A 84 13.51 -29.04 17.25
N SER A 85 12.56 -28.69 18.11
CA SER A 85 12.72 -28.78 19.56
C SER A 85 12.63 -30.25 19.92
N ASP A 86 13.79 -30.90 19.85
CA ASP A 86 14.05 -32.13 20.58
C ASP A 86 13.70 -31.85 22.05
N ALA A 87 12.79 -32.67 22.57
CA ALA A 87 12.00 -32.41 23.76
C ALA A 87 12.85 -32.29 25.04
N GLU A 88 12.55 -31.30 25.90
CA GLU A 88 12.71 -31.44 27.34
C GLU A 88 11.71 -30.55 28.11
N ASP A 89 10.73 -31.21 28.72
CA ASP A 89 10.11 -31.00 30.04
C ASP A 89 9.91 -29.57 30.58
N GLY A 90 8.64 -29.17 30.77
CA GLY A 90 8.28 -28.03 31.62
C GLY A 90 6.85 -27.52 31.38
N ASP A 91 5.96 -27.74 32.34
CA ASP A 91 4.66 -27.07 32.47
C ASP A 91 4.80 -25.54 32.41
N ASP A 92 4.51 -24.92 31.27
CA ASP A 92 4.15 -23.52 31.20
C ASP A 92 2.95 -23.36 30.26
N ASP A 93 1.88 -22.82 30.84
CA ASP A 93 0.65 -22.37 30.21
C ASP A 93 0.99 -21.34 29.13
N PHE A 94 1.37 -21.81 27.94
CA PHE A 94 1.41 -20.95 26.76
C PHE A 94 -0.06 -20.64 26.41
N PRO A 95 -0.54 -19.40 26.61
CA PRO A 95 -1.84 -19.03 26.07
C PRO A 95 -1.72 -19.25 24.56
N GLY A 96 -2.61 -20.09 24.03
CA GLY A 96 -2.55 -20.53 22.64
C GLY A 96 -2.33 -19.34 21.72
N ILE A 97 -1.31 -19.42 20.89
CA ILE A 97 -1.20 -18.59 19.70
C ILE A 97 -2.39 -19.01 18.82
N MET A 98 -3.52 -18.36 19.05
CA MET A 98 -4.71 -18.47 18.22
C MET A 98 -4.63 -17.31 17.23
N GLY A 99 -3.63 -17.35 16.36
CA GLY A 99 -3.57 -16.53 15.15
C GLY A 99 -4.12 -17.38 14.02
N SER A 100 -5.28 -17.03 13.47
CA SER A 100 -5.73 -17.62 12.23
C SER A 100 -4.68 -17.25 11.17
N GLY A 101 -4.15 -18.21 10.41
CA GLY A 101 -2.97 -18.07 9.53
C GLY A 101 -3.09 -17.12 8.32
N ASP A 102 -3.85 -16.05 8.44
CA ASP A 102 -4.11 -15.03 7.42
C ASP A 102 -4.13 -13.60 8.01
N GLU A 103 -3.78 -13.44 9.29
CA GLU A 103 -3.85 -12.17 10.03
C GLU A 103 -2.47 -11.50 10.05
N LEU A 104 -2.36 -10.29 9.47
CA LEU A 104 -1.15 -9.46 9.54
C LEU A 104 -1.21 -8.54 10.76
N GLY A 105 -0.06 -8.35 11.40
CA GLY A 105 0.12 -7.36 12.46
C GLY A 105 0.18 -5.94 11.93
N VAL A 106 0.28 -4.98 12.86
CA VAL A 106 0.70 -3.62 12.50
C VAL A 106 2.19 -3.65 12.12
N GLU A 107 2.59 -2.87 11.11
CA GLU A 107 3.96 -2.84 10.59
C GLU A 107 4.44 -4.11 9.86
N ASP A 108 3.57 -5.11 9.67
CA ASP A 108 3.88 -6.29 8.85
C ASP A 108 4.08 -5.91 7.38
N LEU A 109 4.96 -6.59 6.65
CA LEU A 109 5.18 -6.27 5.24
C LEU A 109 3.92 -6.59 4.42
N LEU A 110 3.32 -5.58 3.80
CA LEU A 110 2.10 -5.74 3.02
C LEU A 110 2.43 -5.89 1.52
N ILE A 111 3.17 -4.95 0.95
CA ILE A 111 3.48 -4.90 -0.48
C ILE A 111 4.96 -4.58 -0.67
N THR A 112 5.59 -5.26 -1.62
CA THR A 112 6.93 -4.92 -2.09
C THR A 112 6.87 -4.46 -3.54
N VAL A 113 7.27 -3.22 -3.80
CA VAL A 113 7.27 -2.62 -5.14
C VAL A 113 8.70 -2.45 -5.60
N LEU A 114 9.02 -2.87 -6.83
CA LEU A 114 10.27 -2.53 -7.49
C LEU A 114 9.98 -1.50 -8.56
N ALA A 115 10.57 -0.32 -8.39
CA ALA A 115 10.51 0.76 -9.36
C ALA A 115 11.89 0.96 -10.01
N ASN A 116 11.91 1.48 -11.22
CA ASN A 116 13.13 1.85 -11.93
C ASN A 116 13.14 3.36 -12.18
N TYR A 117 14.06 4.04 -11.52
CA TYR A 117 14.30 5.47 -11.71
C TYR A 117 15.63 5.68 -12.41
N GLU A 118 15.61 6.22 -13.63
CA GLU A 118 16.80 6.55 -14.43
C GLU A 118 17.85 5.41 -14.58
N GLY A 119 17.44 4.14 -14.48
CA GLY A 119 18.32 2.97 -14.61
C GLY A 119 18.75 2.35 -13.28
N ASP A 120 18.35 2.92 -12.15
CA ASP A 120 18.52 2.37 -10.82
C ASP A 120 17.21 1.70 -10.36
N MET A 121 17.30 0.43 -9.95
CA MET A 121 16.15 -0.32 -9.41
C MET A 121 16.06 -0.08 -7.92
N GLU A 122 14.97 0.55 -7.48
CA GLU A 122 14.67 0.80 -6.07
C GLU A 122 13.57 -0.16 -5.61
N THR A 123 13.73 -0.70 -4.40
CA THR A 123 12.73 -1.57 -3.78
C THR A 123 12.06 -0.83 -2.63
N ILE A 124 10.76 -0.58 -2.77
CA ILE A 124 9.91 0.05 -1.79
C ILE A 124 9.20 -1.06 -1.02
N LEU A 125 9.41 -1.09 0.29
CA LEU A 125 8.76 -2.00 1.21
C LEU A 125 7.66 -1.22 1.89
N ILE A 126 6.41 -1.66 1.70
CA ILE A 126 5.24 -0.99 2.24
C ILE A 126 4.66 -1.86 3.34
N ASN A 127 4.58 -1.30 4.53
CA ASN A 127 4.10 -2.00 5.71
C ASN A 127 2.57 -1.91 5.85
N SER A 128 2.01 -2.74 6.72
CA SER A 128 0.59 -2.75 7.00
C SER A 128 0.28 -1.60 7.96
N PRO A 129 -0.58 -0.65 7.57
CA PRO A 129 -0.92 0.49 8.42
C PRO A 129 -1.74 0.07 9.64
N VAL A 130 -2.52 -1.02 9.53
CA VAL A 130 -3.40 -1.53 10.58
C VAL A 130 -3.36 -3.05 10.61
N PRO A 131 -3.59 -3.69 11.77
CA PRO A 131 -3.75 -5.14 11.83
C PRO A 131 -4.96 -5.53 10.97
N CYS A 132 -4.70 -6.30 9.92
CA CYS A 132 -5.72 -6.67 8.95
C CYS A 132 -5.55 -8.11 8.50
N LYS A 133 -6.67 -8.73 8.15
CA LYS A 133 -6.71 -10.07 7.59
C LYS A 133 -6.73 -10.00 6.07
N ILE A 134 -5.78 -10.64 5.39
CA ILE A 134 -5.81 -10.69 3.93
C ILE A 134 -6.97 -11.59 3.51
N LEU A 135 -7.79 -11.11 2.57
CA LEU A 135 -8.92 -11.86 2.02
C LEU A 135 -8.68 -12.27 0.58
N GLU A 136 -8.11 -11.37 -0.23
CA GLU A 136 -7.87 -11.62 -1.65
C GLU A 136 -6.63 -10.85 -2.11
N LEU A 137 -5.87 -11.43 -3.04
CA LEU A 137 -4.68 -10.82 -3.62
C LEU A 137 -4.88 -10.71 -5.13
N ASN A 138 -4.51 -9.56 -5.70
CA ASN A 138 -4.58 -9.38 -7.14
C ASN A 138 -3.31 -9.92 -7.81
N GLY A 139 -3.34 -11.18 -8.24
CA GLY A 139 -2.24 -11.76 -9.01
C GLY A 139 -2.02 -11.09 -10.38
N GLU A 140 -2.98 -10.30 -10.88
CA GLU A 140 -2.83 -9.62 -12.17
C GLU A 140 -1.80 -8.51 -12.11
N VAL A 141 -1.69 -7.77 -11.00
CA VAL A 141 -0.66 -6.72 -10.85
C VAL A 141 0.74 -7.30 -10.63
N GLU A 142 0.83 -8.51 -10.07
CA GLU A 142 2.11 -9.22 -9.94
C GLU A 142 2.63 -9.69 -11.31
N ASP A 143 1.73 -10.05 -12.22
CA ASP A 143 2.06 -10.50 -13.58
C ASP A 143 2.21 -9.33 -14.56
N ASN A 144 1.37 -8.29 -14.40
CA ASN A 144 1.30 -7.10 -15.26
C ASN A 144 1.42 -5.82 -14.42
N PRO A 145 2.66 -5.40 -14.07
CA PRO A 145 2.91 -4.18 -13.29
C PRO A 145 2.52 -2.90 -14.05
N ASP A 146 2.39 -2.97 -15.38
CA ASP A 146 1.80 -1.89 -16.21
C ASP A 146 0.41 -1.46 -15.74
N LEU A 147 -0.38 -2.34 -15.12
CA LEU A 147 -1.69 -1.99 -14.57
C LEU A 147 -1.59 -0.91 -13.49
N VAL A 148 -0.56 -0.96 -12.65
CA VAL A 148 -0.32 0.05 -11.61
C VAL A 148 0.19 1.36 -12.23
N ASN A 149 0.83 1.29 -13.40
CA ASN A 149 1.29 2.48 -14.12
C ASN A 149 0.16 3.17 -14.90
N ASP A 150 -0.72 2.43 -15.58
CA ASP A 150 -1.77 2.99 -16.45
C ASP A 150 -3.09 3.25 -15.70
N ASP A 151 -3.45 2.37 -14.77
CA ASP A 151 -4.75 2.38 -14.08
C ASP A 151 -4.63 2.02 -12.59
N ALA A 152 -3.79 2.77 -11.87
CA ALA A 152 -3.50 2.56 -10.44
C ALA A 152 -4.75 2.45 -9.55
N TYR A 153 -5.86 3.09 -9.94
CA TYR A 153 -7.08 3.19 -9.15
C TYR A 153 -8.20 2.22 -9.58
N GLY A 154 -8.16 1.63 -10.76
CA GLY A 154 -9.14 0.63 -11.18
C GLY A 154 -8.56 -0.77 -11.06
N ASP A 155 -7.92 -1.26 -12.12
CA ASP A 155 -7.36 -2.62 -12.18
C ASP A 155 -5.99 -2.76 -11.48
N GLY A 156 -5.32 -1.65 -11.18
CA GLY A 156 -4.07 -1.60 -10.42
C GLY A 156 -4.19 -1.82 -8.90
N TRP A 157 -5.32 -2.35 -8.42
CA TRP A 157 -5.50 -2.71 -7.02
C TRP A 157 -4.57 -3.86 -6.63
N CYS A 158 -3.99 -3.81 -5.43
CA CYS A 158 -3.01 -4.80 -4.99
C CYS A 158 -3.70 -5.96 -4.27
N MET A 159 -4.50 -5.65 -3.24
CA MET A 159 -5.15 -6.68 -2.44
C MET A 159 -6.42 -6.19 -1.75
N ILE A 160 -7.23 -7.13 -1.26
CA ILE A 160 -8.38 -6.89 -0.40
C ILE A 160 -8.06 -7.44 0.97
N VAL A 161 -8.19 -6.59 1.98
CA VAL A 161 -7.98 -6.94 3.38
C VAL A 161 -9.22 -6.62 4.21
N LYS A 162 -9.33 -7.27 5.35
CA LYS A 162 -10.30 -7.00 6.40
C LYS A 162 -9.57 -6.38 7.60
N PRO A 163 -9.59 -5.06 7.77
CA PRO A 163 -9.01 -4.43 8.94
C PRO A 163 -9.74 -4.91 10.20
N HIS A 164 -9.00 -5.20 11.26
CA HIS A 164 -9.57 -5.59 12.56
C HIS A 164 -10.13 -4.36 13.29
N ASP A 165 -9.40 -3.24 13.18
CA ASP A 165 -9.76 -1.94 13.74
C ASP A 165 -9.53 -0.90 12.63
N PHE A 166 -10.61 -0.46 11.99
CA PHE A 166 -10.55 0.55 10.92
C PHE A 166 -10.95 1.90 11.49
N ASP A 167 -9.95 2.73 11.75
CA ASP A 167 -10.15 4.08 12.24
C ASP A 167 -9.89 5.06 11.09
N GLU A 168 -10.97 5.66 10.57
CA GLU A 168 -10.90 6.55 9.41
C GLU A 168 -10.06 7.81 9.66
N ASP A 169 -9.95 8.25 10.92
CA ASP A 169 -9.16 9.41 11.33
C ASP A 169 -7.65 9.13 11.31
N GLN A 170 -7.22 7.85 11.23
CA GLN A 170 -5.81 7.50 11.05
C GLN A 170 -5.33 7.64 9.60
N PHE A 171 -6.26 7.72 8.65
CA PHE A 171 -5.95 7.82 7.23
C PHE A 171 -6.16 9.24 6.72
N LEU A 172 -5.36 9.60 5.71
CA LEU A 172 -5.40 10.92 5.10
C LEU A 172 -6.51 10.97 4.06
N ASP A 173 -7.30 12.03 4.08
CA ASP A 173 -8.17 12.36 2.96
C ASP A 173 -7.37 12.87 1.76
N GLU A 174 -8.00 12.94 0.59
CA GLU A 174 -7.41 13.51 -0.65
C GLU A 174 -6.67 14.84 -0.40
N LYS A 175 -7.24 15.73 0.44
CA LYS A 175 -6.75 17.09 0.67
C LYS A 175 -5.56 17.05 1.59
N GLU A 176 -5.64 16.27 2.65
CA GLU A 176 -4.55 16.10 3.60
C GLU A 176 -3.37 15.40 2.94
N TYR A 177 -3.63 14.42 2.08
CA TYR A 177 -2.60 13.77 1.28
C TYR A 177 -1.92 14.77 0.35
N ILE A 178 -2.68 15.61 -0.37
CA ILE A 178 -2.12 16.69 -1.21
C ILE A 178 -1.30 17.69 -0.38
N GLU A 179 -1.77 18.06 0.81
CA GLU A 179 -1.04 18.97 1.70
C GLU A 179 0.26 18.34 2.17
N MET A 180 0.25 17.08 2.58
CA MET A 180 1.45 16.31 2.95
C MET A 180 2.46 16.29 1.80
N LEU A 181 2.02 16.01 0.58
CA LEU A 181 2.89 16.01 -0.60
C LEU A 181 3.51 17.39 -0.89
N ASN A 182 2.80 18.48 -0.57
CA ASN A 182 3.28 19.84 -0.73
C ASN A 182 4.20 20.29 0.42
N GLU A 183 4.17 19.61 1.57
CA GLU A 183 5.09 19.83 2.69
C GLU A 183 6.43 19.09 2.54
N LEU A 184 6.52 18.13 1.62
CA LEU A 184 7.78 17.43 1.31
C LEU A 184 8.82 18.40 0.68
N PRO A 185 10.04 18.50 1.23
CA PRO A 185 11.03 19.57 0.97
C PRO A 185 11.83 19.51 -0.34
#